data_AF-A0A1I2KDJ3-F1
#
_entry.id   AF-A0A1I2KDJ3-F1
#
_cell.length_a   1.000
_cell.length_b   1.000
_cell.length_c   1.000
_cell.angle_alpha   90.00
_cell.angle_beta   90.00
_cell.angle_gamma   90.00
#
_symmetry.space_group_name_H-M   'P 1'
#
loop_
_entity.id
_entity.type
_entity.pdbx_description
1 polymer ?
#
loop_
_entity_poly.entity_id
_entity_poly.type
_entity_poly.pdbx_seq_one_letter_code
_entity_poly.pdbx_strand_id
1 'polypeptide(L)' 'MCTVVPISLTVGANRIVPTIAIPHPLGNPALSQEDEYELRYKLVEKALRALETEVETQTVFEDK' A
#
# COMPACT_ATOMS: atom_id res chain seq x y z
N MET A 1 -2.40 4.71 0.76
CA MET A 1 -1.27 3.82 1.10
C MET A 1 -0.86 4.12 2.53
N CYS A 2 -0.71 3.11 3.39
CA CYS A 2 -0.31 3.31 4.78
C CYS A 2 0.27 2.03 5.40
N THR A 3 1.12 2.20 6.41
CA THR A 3 1.67 1.05 7.17
C THR A 3 0.72 0.61 8.30
N VAL A 4 0.04 1.56 8.96
CA VAL A 4 -0.81 1.26 10.12
C VAL A 4 -2.29 1.21 9.71
N VAL A 5 -2.71 0.07 9.16
CA VAL A 5 -4.07 -0.17 8.67
C VAL A 5 -5.16 0.17 9.70
N PRO A 6 -5.06 -0.21 11.00
CA PRO A 6 -6.09 0.11 11.98
C PRO A 6 -6.36 1.62 12.13
N ILE A 7 -5.32 2.46 12.07
CA ILE A 7 -5.46 3.91 12.16
C ILE A 7 -6.21 4.44 10.94
N SER A 8 -5.87 3.95 9.73
CA SER A 8 -6.55 4.35 8.50
C SER A 8 -8.03 3.96 8.49
N LEU A 9 -8.37 2.81 9.09
CA LEU A 9 -9.76 2.43 9.31
C LEU A 9 -10.47 3.42 10.24
N THR A 10 -9.89 3.74 11.39
CA THR A 10 -10.49 4.66 12.37
C THR A 10 -10.73 6.07 11.81
N VAL A 11 -9.83 6.60 10.96
CA VAL A 11 -10.00 7.93 10.37
C VAL A 11 -10.91 7.97 9.15
N GLY A 12 -11.47 6.84 8.73
CA GLY A 12 -12.43 6.80 7.61
C GLY A 12 -11.78 6.78 6.23
N ALA A 13 -10.52 6.32 6.09
CA ALA A 13 -9.91 6.19 4.76
C ALA A 13 -10.71 5.20 3.90
N ASN A 14 -11.15 5.64 2.72
CA ASN A 14 -11.98 4.86 1.81
C ASN A 14 -11.22 3.74 1.08
N ARG A 15 -9.96 4.01 0.68
CA ARG A 15 -9.09 3.06 -0.01
C ARG A 15 -7.78 2.92 0.75
N ILE A 16 -7.56 1.74 1.31
CA ILE A 16 -6.41 1.45 2.16
C ILE A 16 -5.54 0.44 1.45
N VAL A 17 -4.31 0.85 1.11
CA VAL A 17 -3.30 -0.03 0.51
C VAL A 17 -2.22 -0.22 1.57
N PRO A 18 -2.12 -1.41 2.20
CA PRO A 18 -1.08 -1.70 3.17
C PRO A 18 0.31 -1.61 2.55
N THR A 19 1.26 -1.10 3.32
CA THR A 19 2.66 -0.95 2.90
C THR A 19 3.61 -1.72 3.82
N ILE A 20 4.90 -1.74 3.51
CA ILE A 20 5.85 -2.77 3.99
C ILE A 20 6.22 -2.61 5.47
N ALA A 21 6.68 -1.41 5.84
CA ALA A 21 7.20 -1.16 7.18
C ALA A 21 6.96 0.30 7.59
N ILE A 22 7.16 0.60 8.88
CA ILE A 22 7.05 1.99 9.37
C ILE A 22 8.26 2.78 8.87
N PRO A 23 9.51 2.34 9.12
CA PRO A 23 10.64 2.87 8.37
C PRO A 23 10.54 2.39 6.92
N HIS A 24 10.71 3.31 5.97
CA HIS A 24 10.62 3.02 4.53
C HIS A 24 9.28 2.38 4.11
N PRO A 25 8.14 3.09 4.19
CA PRO A 25 6.82 2.52 3.86
C PRO A 25 6.78 1.80 2.51
N LEU A 26 7.44 2.37 1.50
CA LEU A 26 7.39 1.85 0.13
C LEU A 26 8.63 1.03 -0.26
N GLY A 27 9.65 0.90 0.59
CA GLY A 27 10.94 0.34 0.20
C GLY A 27 11.50 -0.60 1.24
N ASN A 28 12.58 -1.29 0.88
CA ASN A 28 13.30 -2.14 1.81
C ASN A 28 14.82 -2.01 1.56
N PRO A 29 15.58 -1.38 2.46
CA PRO A 29 17.01 -1.15 2.27
C PRO A 29 17.86 -2.43 2.32
N ALA A 30 17.29 -3.57 2.74
CA ALA A 30 17.97 -4.86 2.73
C ALA A 30 17.93 -5.56 1.37
N LEU A 31 17.16 -5.04 0.40
CA LEU A 31 17.04 -5.59 -0.95
C LEU A 31 18.14 -5.05 -1.88
N SER A 32 18.35 -5.77 -2.99
CA SER A 32 19.13 -5.24 -4.11
C SER A 32 18.41 -4.02 -4.72
N GLN A 33 19.14 -3.19 -5.47
CA GLN A 33 18.53 -2.02 -6.13
C GLN A 33 17.40 -2.40 -7.09
N GLU A 34 17.54 -3.54 -7.79
CA GLU A 34 16.54 -4.06 -8.71
C GLU A 34 15.30 -4.55 -7.96
N ASP A 35 15.48 -5.36 -6.92
CA ASP A 35 14.37 -5.88 -6.11
C ASP A 35 13.63 -4.76 -5.35
N GLU A 36 14.34 -3.73 -4.89
CA GLU A 36 13.76 -2.55 -4.26
C GLU A 36 12.91 -1.75 -5.24
N TYR A 37 13.40 -1.57 -6.47
CA TYR A 37 12.64 -0.91 -7.53
C TYR A 37 11.37 -1.69 -7.86
N GLU A 38 11.46 -3.01 -8.05
CA GLU A 38 10.33 -3.88 -8.33
C GLU A 38 9.29 -3.86 -7.19
N LEU A 39 9.74 -3.87 -5.94
CA LEU A 39 8.90 -3.71 -4.76
C LEU A 39 8.12 -2.40 -4.82
N ARG A 40 8.81 -1.27 -5.02
CA ARG A 40 8.17 0.05 -5.12
C ARG A 40 7.19 0.12 -6.29
N TYR A 41 7.57 -0.43 -7.44
CA TYR A 41 6.75 -0.43 -8.63
C TYR A 41 5.40 -1.13 -8.38
N LYS A 42 5.44 -2.36 -7.83
CA LYS A 42 4.23 -3.14 -7.51
C LYS A 42 3.31 -2.44 -6.51
N LEU A 43 3.88 -1.80 -5.49
CA LEU A 43 3.10 -1.03 -4.50
C LEU A 43 2.38 0.16 -5.14
N VAL A 44 3.07 0.91 -6.00
CA VAL A 44 2.49 2.06 -6.70
C VAL A 44 1.43 1.61 -7.71
N GLU A 45 1.73 0.57 -8.49
CA GLU A 45 0.76 -0.02 -9.44
C GLU A 45 -0.53 -0.45 -8.73
N LYS A 46 -0.41 -1.14 -7.59
CA LYS A 46 -1.55 -1.53 -6.75
C LYS A 46 -2.35 -0.31 -6.26
N ALA A 47 -1.66 0.75 -5.86
CA ALA A 47 -2.32 1.98 -5.43
C ALA A 47 -3.08 2.66 -6.57
N LEU A 48 -2.53 2.67 -7.79
CA LEU A 48 -3.22 3.18 -8.98
C LEU A 48 -4.48 2.36 -9.28
N ARG A 49 -4.38 1.02 -9.27
CA ARG A 49 -5.54 0.14 -9.44
C ARG A 49 -6.60 0.37 -8.35
N ALA A 50 -6.19 0.57 -7.10
CA ALA A 50 -7.12 0.88 -6.02
C ALA A 50 -7.88 2.19 -6.24
N LEU A 51 -7.21 3.23 -6.78
CA LEU A 51 -7.83 4.51 -7.11
C LEU A 51 -8.92 4.37 -8.19
N GLU A 52 -8.67 3.53 -9.18
CA GLU A 52 -9.61 3.27 -10.28
C GLU A 52 -10.75 2.31 -9.90
N THR A 53 -10.60 1.57 -8.80
CA THR A 53 -11.61 0.62 -8.33
C THR A 53 -12.75 1.36 -7.63
N GLU A 54 -13.99 1.12 -8.06
CA GLU A 54 -15.19 1.57 -7.36
C GLU A 54 -15.29 0.89 -5.98
N VAL A 55 -15.59 1.67 -4.94
CA VAL A 55 -15.76 1.17 -3.57
C VAL A 55 -16.98 1.84 -2.93
N GLU A 56 -17.84 1.05 -2.29
CA GLU A 56 -19.02 1.54 -1.56
C GLU A 56 -18.73 1.72 -0.06
N THR A 57 -17.78 0.95 0.48
CA THR A 57 -17.36 0.98 1.88
C THR A 57 -15.84 1.17 1.96
N GLN A 58 -15.30 1.34 3.17
CA GLN A 58 -13.85 1.31 3.38
C GLN A 58 -13.30 -0.05 2.93
N THR A 59 -12.31 -0.04 2.04
CA THR A 59 -11.75 -1.25 1.45
C THR A 59 -10.25 -1.30 1.68
N VAL A 60 -9.78 -2.42 2.22
CA VAL A 60 -8.34 -2.74 2.33
C VAL A 60 -7.96 -3.59 1.12
N PHE A 61 -7.01 -3.11 0.33
CA PHE A 61 -6.50 -3.76 -0.86
C PHE A 61 -5.26 -4.59 -0.47
N GLU A 62 -5.46 -5.85 -0.10
CA GLU A 62 -4.40 -6.81 0.21
C GLU A 62 -3.94 -7.58 -1.04
N ASP A 63 -2.70 -8.08 -1.04
CA ASP A 63 -2.25 -9.00 -2.09
C ASP A 63 -2.73 -10.41 -1.72
N LYS A 64 -3.29 -11.14 -2.68
CA LYS A 64 -3.61 -12.57 -2.51
C LYS A 64 -2.36 -13.42 -2.68
#